data_AF-A0A352WL02-F1
#
_entry.id   AF-A0A352WL02-F1
#
_cell.length_a   1.000
_cell.length_b   1.000
_cell.length_c   1.000
_cell.angle_alpha   90.00
_cell.angle_beta   90.00
_cell.angle_gamma   90.00
#
_symmetry.space_group_name_H-M   'P 1'
#
loop_
_entity.id
_entity.type
_entity.pdbx_description
1 polymer ?
#
loop_
_entity_poly.entity_id
_entity_poly.type
_entity_poly.pdbx_seq_one_letter_code
_entity_poly.pdbx_strand_id
1 'polypeptide(L)'
;MRDLDYLKLLSESYPTISSVQAAIINSEALLNLPKGNEYFFSDLHGEYEGFRYLLRGCSGVVRSKVDETFGSLMKEADQIELTNLITYPRNTLSKMHSAGEITDDFYRTTISQLIAICRVVGSKHTRSRVREKLPKEFAHAIDELYHINENADDKRLYYRGIIDSVISVGAGDEFVTALADLIQNLLMNHLHIIGDIFDRGPRADIVMDDIMNFPYVDIQWGNHDIEWMGAAAGNEACIANALRIATSYNSFDVLEYGYGINIRPLSQFASEVYANDSCEAFKPHLLDKNKYDTVNYELAAKMCKAITLIQLKLEGQLIKKHPEYMLSERLLLDKIDLEKGTVCIDGKDYPMKDHNFPTISKDDPYRLSDEEAELIRTIKSSFKHSAKLNKHIRYIYSHGSMYLVKNNNLLFHGCIPMTA
;
A
#
# COMPACT_ATOMS: atom_id res chain seq x y z
N MET A 1 -24.65 -30.85 20.79
CA MET A 1 -25.57 -30.43 19.71
C MET A 1 -24.83 -29.70 18.60
N ARG A 2 -24.04 -28.64 18.88
CA ARG A 2 -23.17 -28.00 17.87
C ARG A 2 -22.27 -28.97 17.10
N ASP A 3 -21.68 -29.96 17.76
CA ASP A 3 -20.80 -30.93 17.08
C ASP A 3 -21.52 -31.79 16.03
N LEU A 4 -22.79 -32.14 16.24
CA LEU A 4 -23.53 -32.94 15.26
C LEU A 4 -23.84 -32.13 14.00
N ASP A 5 -24.11 -30.84 14.15
CA ASP A 5 -24.35 -29.93 13.03
C ASP A 5 -23.06 -29.66 12.24
N TYR A 6 -21.92 -29.49 12.93
CA TYR A 6 -20.60 -29.42 12.28
C TYR A 6 -20.24 -30.72 11.55
N LEU A 7 -20.48 -31.89 12.17
CA LEU A 7 -20.21 -33.18 11.55
C LEU A 7 -21.09 -33.43 10.33
N LYS A 8 -22.36 -32.98 10.35
CA LYS A 8 -23.24 -33.00 9.17
C LYS A 8 -22.69 -32.15 8.04
N LEU A 9 -22.29 -30.90 8.31
CA LEU A 9 -21.67 -30.02 7.31
C LEU A 9 -20.36 -30.61 6.76
N LEU A 10 -19.51 -31.19 7.63
CA LEU A 10 -18.29 -31.86 7.21
C LEU A 10 -18.58 -33.08 6.33
N SER A 11 -19.65 -33.84 6.61
CA SER A 11 -20.04 -35.00 5.80
C SER A 11 -20.47 -34.62 4.37
N GLU A 12 -20.88 -33.38 4.13
CA GLU A 12 -21.15 -32.88 2.77
C GLU A 12 -19.85 -32.72 1.96
N SER A 13 -18.76 -32.29 2.61
CA SER A 13 -17.46 -32.09 1.96
C SER A 13 -16.59 -33.36 1.97
N TYR A 14 -16.76 -34.23 2.97
CA TYR A 14 -16.01 -35.47 3.19
C TYR A 14 -16.96 -36.65 3.46
N PRO A 15 -17.64 -37.16 2.42
CA PRO A 15 -18.73 -38.13 2.58
C PRO A 15 -18.27 -39.52 3.03
N THR A 16 -16.96 -39.81 2.99
CA THR A 16 -16.39 -41.12 3.33
C THR A 16 -15.24 -41.01 4.31
N ILE A 17 -15.00 -42.08 5.07
CA ILE A 17 -13.82 -42.18 5.96
C ILE A 17 -12.53 -41.94 5.16
N SER A 18 -12.42 -42.51 3.97
CA SER A 18 -11.24 -42.32 3.10
C SER A 18 -11.07 -40.86 2.65
N SER A 19 -12.14 -40.12 2.37
CA SER A 19 -12.04 -38.68 2.04
C SER A 19 -11.54 -37.84 3.21
N VAL A 20 -11.97 -38.16 4.44
CA VAL A 20 -11.47 -37.51 5.66
C VAL A 20 -10.00 -37.86 5.88
N GLN A 21 -9.62 -39.13 5.76
CA GLN A 21 -8.23 -39.59 5.89
C GLN A 21 -7.30 -38.91 4.88
N ALA A 22 -7.72 -38.83 3.61
CA ALA A 22 -6.97 -38.15 2.57
C ALA A 22 -6.80 -36.65 2.88
N ALA A 23 -7.84 -35.98 3.37
CA ALA A 23 -7.77 -34.57 3.77
C ALA A 23 -6.79 -34.37 4.93
N ILE A 24 -6.83 -35.22 5.97
CA ILE A 24 -5.89 -35.18 7.10
C ILE A 24 -4.46 -35.37 6.61
N ILE A 25 -4.19 -36.42 5.82
CA ILE A 25 -2.83 -36.69 5.30
C ILE A 25 -2.31 -35.51 4.49
N ASN A 26 -3.14 -34.93 3.61
CA ASN A 26 -2.74 -33.78 2.80
C ASN A 26 -2.48 -32.53 3.65
N SER A 27 -3.34 -32.25 4.64
CA SER A 27 -3.17 -31.12 5.55
C SER A 27 -1.94 -31.27 6.44
N GLU A 28 -1.68 -32.47 6.99
CA GLU A 28 -0.48 -32.75 7.78
C GLU A 28 0.79 -32.62 6.94
N ALA A 29 0.78 -33.13 5.70
CA ALA A 29 1.91 -32.96 4.78
C ALA A 29 2.19 -31.49 4.48
N LEU A 30 1.15 -30.66 4.31
CA LEU A 30 1.28 -29.21 4.12
C LEU A 30 1.82 -28.51 5.37
N LEU A 31 1.37 -28.89 6.58
CA LEU A 31 1.84 -28.32 7.84
C LEU A 31 3.32 -28.65 8.13
N ASN A 32 3.85 -29.72 7.54
CA ASN A 32 5.25 -30.09 7.64
C ASN A 32 6.18 -29.29 6.69
N LEU A 33 5.62 -28.46 5.79
CA LEU A 33 6.43 -27.56 4.97
C LEU A 33 7.00 -26.40 5.82
N PRO A 34 8.20 -25.90 5.49
CA PRO A 34 8.72 -24.70 6.12
C PRO A 34 7.75 -23.53 5.94
N LYS A 35 7.60 -22.70 6.97
CA LYS A 35 6.80 -21.48 6.91
C LYS A 35 7.29 -20.59 5.75
N GLY A 36 6.33 -20.12 4.94
CA GLY A 36 6.58 -19.14 3.88
C GLY A 36 6.94 -17.76 4.44
N ASN A 37 7.50 -16.89 3.60
CA ASN A 37 7.90 -15.55 4.04
C ASN A 37 6.68 -14.67 4.30
N GLU A 38 6.74 -13.88 5.36
CA GLU A 38 5.74 -12.86 5.69
C GLU A 38 6.39 -11.49 5.60
N TYR A 39 5.66 -10.54 5.03
CA TYR A 39 6.10 -9.17 4.85
C TYR A 39 5.25 -8.28 5.72
N PHE A 40 5.88 -7.43 6.51
CA PHE A 40 5.20 -6.49 7.40
C PHE A 40 5.55 -5.07 6.96
N PHE A 41 4.54 -4.28 6.65
CA PHE A 41 4.67 -2.88 6.28
C PHE A 41 3.80 -2.03 7.19
N SER A 42 4.30 -0.88 7.63
CA SER A 42 3.58 0.13 8.40
C SER A 42 3.93 1.49 7.81
N ASP A 43 3.10 2.51 8.08
CA ASP A 43 3.40 3.91 7.76
C ASP A 43 3.68 4.11 6.26
N LEU A 44 2.87 3.48 5.40
CA LEU A 44 3.05 3.54 3.95
C LEU A 44 2.81 4.95 3.40
N HIS A 45 1.80 5.65 3.92
CA HIS A 45 1.51 7.03 3.60
C HIS A 45 1.55 7.34 2.10
N GLY A 46 0.96 6.51 1.25
CA GLY A 46 0.94 6.74 -0.20
C GLY A 46 2.31 6.77 -0.91
N GLU A 47 3.41 6.39 -0.24
CA GLU A 47 4.78 6.33 -0.79
C GLU A 47 4.97 5.11 -1.71
N TYR A 48 4.38 5.21 -2.90
CA TYR A 48 4.29 4.09 -3.83
C TYR A 48 5.64 3.63 -4.41
N GLU A 49 6.61 4.53 -4.60
CA GLU A 49 7.93 4.17 -5.14
C GLU A 49 8.71 3.33 -4.15
N GLY A 50 8.79 3.79 -2.89
CA GLY A 50 9.42 3.06 -1.80
C GLY A 50 8.73 1.71 -1.55
N PHE A 51 7.40 1.70 -1.53
CA PHE A 51 6.63 0.47 -1.36
C PHE A 51 6.92 -0.55 -2.48
N ARG A 52 6.86 -0.14 -3.75
CA ARG A 52 7.18 -1.01 -4.89
C ARG A 52 8.61 -1.51 -4.88
N TYR A 53 9.56 -0.66 -4.48
CA TYR A 53 10.96 -1.04 -4.35
C TYR A 53 11.13 -2.17 -3.33
N LEU A 54 10.56 -2.00 -2.14
CA LEU A 54 10.60 -3.01 -1.09
C LEU A 54 9.87 -4.30 -1.49
N LEU A 55 8.70 -4.19 -2.13
CA LEU A 55 7.91 -5.33 -2.58
C LEU A 55 8.68 -6.17 -3.61
N ARG A 56 9.23 -5.53 -4.65
CA ARG A 56 10.01 -6.23 -5.69
C ARG A 56 11.30 -6.84 -5.17
N GLY A 57 12.00 -6.14 -4.28
CA GLY A 57 13.19 -6.65 -3.61
C GLY A 57 12.87 -7.76 -2.60
N CYS A 58 11.59 -8.05 -2.37
CA CYS A 58 11.11 -8.92 -1.30
C CYS A 58 11.79 -8.55 0.03
N SER A 59 11.88 -7.25 0.33
CA SER A 59 12.58 -6.68 1.50
C SER A 59 13.99 -7.27 1.74
N GLY A 60 14.76 -7.49 0.67
CA GLY A 60 16.13 -8.02 0.73
C GLY A 60 16.24 -9.54 0.72
N VAL A 61 15.11 -10.27 0.74
CA VAL A 61 15.11 -11.74 0.71
C VAL A 61 15.66 -12.27 -0.62
N VAL A 62 15.47 -11.57 -1.74
CA VAL A 62 16.07 -11.97 -3.04
C VAL A 62 17.59 -12.11 -2.89
N ARG A 63 18.27 -11.08 -2.34
CA ARG A 63 19.72 -11.09 -2.14
C ARG A 63 20.15 -12.27 -1.26
N SER A 64 19.42 -12.51 -0.16
CA SER A 64 19.69 -13.64 0.73
C SER A 64 19.58 -14.99 0.02
N LYS A 65 18.64 -15.13 -0.93
CA LYS A 65 18.48 -16.37 -1.70
C LYS A 65 19.49 -16.54 -2.81
N VAL A 66 19.97 -15.46 -3.41
CA VAL A 66 21.12 -15.49 -4.32
C VAL A 66 22.36 -15.97 -3.57
N ASP A 67 22.64 -15.39 -2.40
CA ASP A 67 23.77 -15.79 -1.55
C ASP A 67 23.65 -17.24 -1.03
N GLU A 68 22.46 -17.68 -0.61
CA GLU A 68 22.23 -19.08 -0.21
C GLU A 68 22.45 -20.06 -1.38
N THR A 69 22.17 -19.65 -2.61
CA THR A 69 22.31 -20.51 -3.80
C THR A 69 23.76 -20.59 -4.27
N PHE A 70 24.48 -19.47 -4.29
CA PHE A 70 25.80 -19.40 -4.89
C PHE A 70 26.92 -19.16 -3.88
N GLY A 71 26.72 -18.40 -2.82
CA GLY A 71 27.71 -18.15 -1.76
C GLY A 71 29.09 -17.83 -2.32
N SER A 72 30.10 -18.62 -1.96
CA SER A 72 31.48 -18.45 -2.45
C SER A 72 31.71 -18.90 -3.90
N LEU A 73 30.73 -19.52 -4.57
CA LEU A 73 30.80 -19.95 -5.97
C LEU A 73 30.64 -18.79 -6.96
N MET A 74 30.14 -17.64 -6.51
CA MET A 74 29.90 -16.46 -7.35
C MET A 74 30.42 -15.20 -6.64
N LYS A 75 31.06 -14.29 -7.38
CA LYS A 75 31.57 -13.04 -6.80
C LYS A 75 30.42 -12.16 -6.35
N GLU A 76 30.66 -11.35 -5.32
CA GLU A 76 29.62 -10.45 -4.77
C GLU A 76 29.06 -9.48 -5.82
N ALA A 77 29.90 -8.95 -6.73
CA ALA A 77 29.44 -8.07 -7.81
C ALA A 77 28.43 -8.77 -8.72
N ASP A 78 28.71 -10.01 -9.15
CA ASP A 78 27.84 -10.80 -10.02
C ASP A 78 26.53 -11.18 -9.29
N GLN A 79 26.60 -11.43 -7.97
CA GLN A 79 25.40 -11.67 -7.15
C GLN A 79 24.50 -10.43 -7.05
N ILE A 80 25.10 -9.24 -6.96
CA ILE A 80 24.37 -7.97 -6.94
C ILE A 80 23.68 -7.73 -8.29
N GLU A 81 24.38 -7.99 -9.41
CA GLU A 81 23.79 -7.90 -10.74
C GLU A 81 22.62 -8.86 -10.92
N LEU A 82 22.78 -10.12 -10.50
CA LEU A 82 21.70 -11.11 -10.54
C LEU A 82 20.51 -10.71 -9.65
N THR A 83 20.77 -10.15 -8.47
CA THR A 83 19.73 -9.61 -7.58
C THR A 83 18.96 -8.46 -8.26
N ASN A 84 19.68 -7.54 -8.90
CA ASN A 84 19.07 -6.42 -9.63
C ASN A 84 18.26 -6.89 -10.84
N LEU A 85 18.73 -7.92 -11.54
CA LEU A 85 18.02 -8.56 -12.63
C LEU A 85 16.72 -9.21 -12.14
N ILE A 86 16.77 -9.94 -11.02
CA ILE A 86 15.55 -10.55 -10.43
C ILE A 86 14.56 -9.46 -10.01
N THR A 87 15.04 -8.37 -9.42
CA THR A 87 14.18 -7.30 -8.86
C THR A 87 13.54 -6.43 -9.96
N TYR A 88 14.29 -6.14 -11.02
CA TYR A 88 13.86 -5.25 -12.12
C TYR A 88 14.22 -5.82 -13.49
N PRO A 89 13.69 -6.99 -13.89
CA PRO A 89 14.17 -7.75 -15.05
C PRO A 89 14.16 -6.93 -16.33
N ARG A 90 13.02 -6.31 -16.66
CA ARG A 90 12.86 -5.51 -17.90
C ARG A 90 13.80 -4.30 -17.93
N ASN A 91 13.95 -3.60 -16.82
CA ASN A 91 14.80 -2.40 -16.76
C ASN A 91 16.28 -2.77 -16.85
N THR A 92 16.68 -3.86 -16.18
CA THR A 92 18.05 -4.37 -16.18
C THR A 92 18.42 -4.88 -17.57
N LEU A 93 17.59 -5.74 -18.18
CA LEU A 93 17.80 -6.23 -19.55
C LEU A 93 17.90 -5.09 -20.57
N SER A 94 17.02 -4.08 -20.49
CA SER A 94 17.06 -2.92 -21.39
C SER A 94 18.37 -2.12 -21.29
N LYS A 95 18.92 -1.97 -20.07
CA LYS A 95 20.22 -1.34 -19.86
C LYS A 95 21.36 -2.18 -20.44
N MET A 96 21.33 -3.50 -20.23
CA MET A 96 22.33 -4.43 -20.76
C MET A 96 22.33 -4.49 -22.29
N HIS A 97 21.14 -4.47 -22.92
CA HIS A 97 21.00 -4.32 -24.37
C HIS A 97 21.65 -3.04 -24.88
N SER A 98 21.40 -1.92 -24.20
CA SER A 98 21.98 -0.62 -24.56
C SER A 98 23.50 -0.60 -24.43
N ALA A 99 24.05 -1.40 -23.51
CA ALA A 99 25.49 -1.58 -23.31
C ALA A 99 26.12 -2.64 -24.24
N GLY A 100 25.31 -3.41 -24.99
CA GLY A 100 25.79 -4.48 -25.87
C GLY A 100 26.28 -5.74 -25.13
N GLU A 101 25.79 -5.97 -23.91
CA GLU A 101 26.24 -7.06 -23.03
C GLU A 101 25.46 -8.38 -23.24
N ILE A 102 24.35 -8.33 -23.97
CA ILE A 102 23.46 -9.46 -24.18
C ILE A 102 23.99 -10.38 -25.29
N THR A 103 24.20 -11.65 -24.95
CA THR A 103 24.66 -12.72 -25.84
C THR A 103 23.89 -14.00 -25.58
N ASP A 104 23.96 -14.98 -26.50
CA ASP A 104 23.38 -16.31 -26.28
C ASP A 104 23.96 -16.98 -25.03
N ASP A 105 25.25 -16.81 -24.77
CA ASP A 105 25.92 -17.35 -23.58
C ASP A 105 25.46 -16.67 -22.29
N PHE A 106 25.17 -15.36 -22.34
CA PHE A 106 24.50 -14.66 -21.26
C PHE A 106 23.17 -15.33 -20.92
N TYR A 107 22.28 -15.52 -21.91
CA TYR A 107 20.99 -16.15 -21.66
C TYR A 107 21.12 -17.56 -21.08
N ARG A 108 22.02 -18.39 -21.62
CA ARG A 108 22.26 -19.75 -21.09
C ARG A 108 22.66 -19.74 -19.62
N THR A 109 23.57 -18.83 -19.27
CA THR A 109 24.11 -18.68 -17.92
C THR A 109 23.03 -18.17 -16.98
N THR A 110 22.38 -17.07 -17.34
CA THR A 110 21.34 -16.42 -16.54
C THR A 110 20.13 -17.32 -16.33
N ILE A 111 19.63 -17.98 -17.38
CA ILE A 111 18.50 -18.91 -17.25
C ILE A 111 18.84 -20.04 -16.28
N SER A 112 20.04 -20.63 -16.41
CA SER A 112 20.49 -21.69 -15.50
C SER A 112 20.61 -21.22 -14.06
N GLN A 113 21.14 -20.01 -13.84
CA GLN A 113 21.24 -19.41 -12.51
C GLN A 113 19.87 -19.15 -11.89
N LEU A 114 18.93 -18.60 -12.66
CA LEU A 114 17.56 -18.33 -12.19
C LEU A 114 16.81 -19.63 -11.87
N ILE A 115 16.99 -20.70 -12.65
CA ILE A 115 16.40 -22.02 -12.34
C ILE A 115 16.97 -22.58 -11.04
N ALA A 116 18.28 -22.44 -10.79
CA ALA A 116 18.88 -22.87 -9.53
C ALA A 116 18.26 -22.13 -8.32
N ILE A 117 18.09 -20.81 -8.43
CA ILE A 117 17.41 -20.00 -7.40
C ILE A 117 15.95 -20.44 -7.25
N CYS A 118 15.22 -20.64 -8.35
CA CYS A 118 13.85 -21.15 -8.32
C CYS A 118 13.75 -22.43 -7.49
N ARG A 119 14.67 -23.39 -7.67
CA ARG A 119 14.67 -24.65 -6.91
C ARG A 119 14.88 -24.43 -5.41
N VAL A 120 15.80 -23.53 -5.04
CA VAL A 120 16.04 -23.17 -3.63
C VAL A 120 14.81 -22.52 -3.00
N VAL A 121 14.24 -21.52 -3.68
CA VAL A 121 13.05 -20.79 -3.20
C VAL A 121 11.81 -21.69 -3.18
N GLY A 122 11.63 -22.49 -4.22
CA GLY A 122 10.49 -23.39 -4.43
C GLY A 122 10.48 -24.59 -3.49
N SER A 123 11.60 -24.91 -2.83
CA SER A 123 11.69 -26.02 -1.85
C SER A 123 10.71 -25.92 -0.68
N LYS A 124 10.23 -24.70 -0.37
CA LYS A 124 9.23 -24.44 0.68
C LYS A 124 7.78 -24.60 0.20
N HIS A 125 7.57 -24.92 -1.07
CA HIS A 125 6.24 -24.99 -1.69
C HIS A 125 5.96 -26.40 -2.20
N THR A 126 4.68 -26.79 -2.23
CA THR A 126 4.29 -28.00 -2.95
C THR A 126 4.46 -27.80 -4.46
N ARG A 127 4.58 -28.91 -5.20
CA ARG A 127 4.63 -28.87 -6.67
C ARG A 127 3.40 -28.19 -7.28
N SER A 128 2.20 -28.45 -6.73
CA SER A 128 0.97 -27.77 -7.17
C SER A 128 1.09 -26.26 -7.02
N ARG A 129 1.57 -25.80 -5.87
CA ARG A 129 1.69 -24.37 -5.57
C ARG A 129 2.76 -23.68 -6.42
N VAL A 130 3.84 -24.37 -6.79
CA VAL A 130 4.81 -23.86 -7.77
C VAL A 130 4.15 -23.75 -9.14
N ARG A 131 3.44 -24.79 -9.59
CA ARG A 131 2.75 -24.82 -10.89
C ARG A 131 1.67 -23.74 -11.02
N GLU A 132 0.93 -23.46 -9.96
CA GLU A 132 -0.06 -22.38 -9.90
C GLU A 132 0.56 -20.99 -10.13
N LYS A 133 1.85 -20.83 -9.80
CA LYS A 133 2.60 -19.58 -9.93
C LYS A 133 3.40 -19.49 -11.22
N LEU A 134 3.40 -20.54 -12.05
CA LEU A 134 4.15 -20.54 -13.32
C LEU A 134 3.51 -19.55 -14.33
N PRO A 135 4.34 -18.81 -15.08
CA PRO A 135 3.88 -17.97 -16.16
C PRO A 135 3.29 -18.84 -17.29
N LYS A 136 2.07 -18.52 -17.74
CA LYS A 136 1.26 -19.40 -18.60
C LYS A 136 1.96 -19.74 -19.91
N GLU A 137 2.66 -18.77 -20.48
CA GLU A 137 3.33 -18.85 -21.79
C GLU A 137 4.51 -19.84 -21.77
N PHE A 138 5.20 -19.94 -20.62
CA PHE A 138 6.41 -20.74 -20.46
C PHE A 138 6.27 -21.87 -19.45
N ALA A 139 5.06 -22.11 -18.94
CA ALA A 139 4.81 -23.04 -17.83
C ALA A 139 5.41 -24.41 -18.07
N HIS A 140 5.22 -24.99 -19.27
CA HIS A 140 5.77 -26.30 -19.61
C HIS A 140 7.30 -26.31 -19.57
N ALA A 141 7.95 -25.35 -20.23
CA ALA A 141 9.40 -25.29 -20.31
C ALA A 141 10.04 -25.06 -18.92
N ILE A 142 9.46 -24.16 -18.12
CA ILE A 142 9.96 -23.90 -16.76
C ILE A 142 9.72 -25.11 -15.85
N ASP A 143 8.55 -25.78 -15.91
CA ASP A 143 8.26 -26.97 -15.10
C ASP A 143 9.24 -28.10 -15.40
N GLU A 144 9.56 -28.35 -16.67
CA GLU A 144 10.58 -29.32 -17.09
C GLU A 144 11.95 -28.94 -16.52
N LEU A 145 12.42 -27.72 -16.79
CA LEU A 145 13.72 -27.23 -16.31
C LEU A 145 13.83 -27.28 -14.78
N TYR A 146 12.74 -26.99 -14.06
CA TYR A 146 12.69 -27.03 -12.60
C TYR A 146 12.90 -28.45 -12.06
N HIS A 147 12.28 -29.46 -12.67
CA HIS A 147 12.24 -30.84 -12.16
C HIS A 147 13.30 -31.78 -12.75
N ILE A 148 13.94 -31.43 -13.86
CA ILE A 148 14.96 -32.26 -14.49
C ILE A 148 16.11 -32.52 -13.49
N ASN A 149 16.36 -33.80 -13.23
CA ASN A 149 17.54 -34.24 -12.53
C ASN A 149 18.72 -34.30 -13.53
N GLU A 150 19.68 -33.40 -13.34
CA GLU A 150 20.86 -33.24 -14.20
C GLU A 150 21.90 -34.36 -14.03
N ASN A 151 21.64 -35.40 -13.22
CA ASN A 151 22.61 -36.48 -12.98
C ASN A 151 22.67 -37.55 -14.09
N ALA A 152 21.77 -37.49 -15.09
CA ALA A 152 21.77 -38.40 -16.23
C ALA A 152 22.11 -37.65 -17.54
N ASP A 153 22.99 -38.21 -18.36
CA ASP A 153 23.51 -37.54 -19.56
C ASP A 153 22.42 -37.18 -20.58
N ASP A 154 21.46 -38.07 -20.83
CA ASP A 154 20.32 -37.80 -21.73
C ASP A 154 19.46 -36.62 -21.24
N LYS A 155 19.33 -36.48 -19.92
CA LYS A 155 18.57 -35.39 -19.29
C LYS A 155 19.31 -34.05 -19.35
N ARG A 156 20.65 -34.06 -19.34
CA ARG A 156 21.47 -32.85 -19.55
C ARG A 156 21.33 -32.32 -20.97
N LEU A 157 21.35 -33.21 -21.97
CA LEU A 157 21.12 -32.82 -23.36
C LEU A 157 19.73 -32.23 -23.56
N TYR A 158 18.71 -32.85 -22.96
CA TYR A 158 17.34 -32.33 -22.97
C TYR A 158 17.23 -30.94 -22.31
N TYR A 159 17.81 -30.77 -21.11
CA TYR A 159 17.86 -29.49 -20.41
C TYR A 159 18.46 -28.37 -21.26
N ARG A 160 19.62 -28.64 -21.88
CA ARG A 160 20.27 -27.68 -22.80
C ARG A 160 19.39 -27.38 -24.01
N GLY A 161 18.79 -28.42 -24.61
CA GLY A 161 17.92 -28.29 -25.77
C GLY A 161 16.72 -27.36 -25.54
N ILE A 162 16.15 -27.34 -24.33
CA ILE A 162 15.08 -26.38 -23.99
C ILE A 162 15.62 -24.94 -24.01
N ILE A 163 16.75 -24.69 -23.34
CA ILE A 163 17.37 -23.36 -23.27
C ILE A 163 17.78 -22.88 -24.67
N ASP A 164 18.42 -23.75 -25.46
CA ASP A 164 18.77 -23.53 -26.86
C ASP A 164 17.55 -23.12 -27.69
N SER A 165 16.43 -23.83 -27.50
CA SER A 165 15.19 -23.55 -28.23
C SER A 165 14.66 -22.15 -27.89
N VAL A 166 14.63 -21.78 -26.60
CA VAL A 166 14.21 -20.44 -26.14
C VAL A 166 15.05 -19.33 -26.79
N ILE A 167 16.36 -19.51 -26.85
CA ILE A 167 17.27 -18.53 -27.45
C ILE A 167 17.07 -18.47 -28.97
N SER A 168 16.96 -19.63 -29.64
CA SER A 168 16.84 -19.71 -31.10
C SER A 168 15.57 -19.05 -31.65
N VAL A 169 14.49 -19.02 -30.86
CA VAL A 169 13.23 -18.34 -31.23
C VAL A 169 13.20 -16.86 -30.82
N GLY A 170 14.28 -16.35 -30.20
CA GLY A 170 14.41 -14.96 -29.79
C GLY A 170 13.63 -14.59 -28.52
N ALA A 171 13.24 -15.58 -27.69
CA ALA A 171 12.42 -15.35 -26.48
C ALA A 171 13.24 -15.21 -25.18
N GLY A 172 14.54 -14.89 -25.29
CA GLY A 172 15.47 -14.86 -24.15
C GLY A 172 15.05 -13.86 -23.06
N ASP A 173 14.72 -12.63 -23.45
CA ASP A 173 14.31 -11.57 -22.52
C ASP A 173 12.99 -11.90 -21.80
N GLU A 174 12.00 -12.37 -22.54
CA GLU A 174 10.70 -12.77 -21.98
C GLU A 174 10.86 -13.94 -21.02
N PHE A 175 11.71 -14.92 -21.35
CA PHE A 175 11.94 -16.10 -20.51
C PHE A 175 12.69 -15.74 -19.22
N VAL A 176 13.74 -14.91 -19.31
CA VAL A 176 14.46 -14.39 -18.13
C VAL A 176 13.53 -13.59 -17.24
N THR A 177 12.70 -12.71 -17.83
CA THR A 177 11.70 -11.93 -17.10
C THR A 177 10.70 -12.84 -16.39
N ALA A 178 10.20 -13.87 -17.08
CA ALA A 178 9.23 -14.81 -16.55
C ALA A 178 9.80 -15.64 -15.37
N LEU A 179 11.08 -16.02 -15.43
CA LEU A 179 11.78 -16.67 -14.32
C LEU A 179 12.00 -15.72 -13.13
N ALA A 180 12.40 -14.47 -13.38
CA ALA A 180 12.55 -13.46 -12.33
C ALA A 180 11.21 -13.20 -11.60
N ASP A 181 10.12 -13.04 -12.36
CA ASP A 181 8.77 -12.86 -11.82
C ASP A 181 8.31 -14.10 -11.02
N LEU A 182 8.64 -15.31 -11.50
CA LEU A 182 8.38 -16.55 -10.76
C LEU A 182 9.12 -16.59 -9.42
N ILE A 183 10.41 -16.22 -9.38
CA ILE A 183 11.19 -16.16 -8.14
C ILE A 183 10.54 -15.19 -7.15
N GLN A 184 10.22 -13.97 -7.58
CA GLN A 184 9.53 -12.99 -6.75
C GLN A 184 8.19 -13.55 -6.23
N ASN A 185 7.38 -14.13 -7.12
CA ASN A 185 6.08 -14.71 -6.75
C ASN A 185 6.22 -15.87 -5.76
N LEU A 186 7.26 -16.71 -5.85
CA LEU A 186 7.50 -17.80 -4.91
C LEU A 186 7.97 -17.27 -3.54
N LEU A 187 8.70 -16.14 -3.50
CA LEU A 187 9.12 -15.49 -2.26
C LEU A 187 7.96 -14.79 -1.56
N MET A 188 7.04 -14.20 -2.33
CA MET A 188 5.85 -13.50 -1.86
C MET A 188 4.77 -14.49 -1.38
N ASN A 189 4.60 -14.61 -0.06
CA ASN A 189 3.63 -15.55 0.53
C ASN A 189 2.53 -14.87 1.37
N HIS A 190 2.85 -13.93 2.26
CA HIS A 190 1.83 -13.15 2.97
C HIS A 190 2.24 -11.70 3.15
N LEU A 191 1.32 -10.77 2.89
CA LEU A 191 1.52 -9.34 3.10
C LEU A 191 0.64 -8.86 4.26
N HIS A 192 1.29 -8.37 5.32
CA HIS A 192 0.68 -7.73 6.47
C HIS A 192 0.87 -6.22 6.34
N ILE A 193 -0.23 -5.50 6.20
CA ILE A 193 -0.24 -4.03 6.21
C ILE A 193 -0.71 -3.55 7.57
N ILE A 194 0.18 -2.96 8.33
CA ILE A 194 0.00 -2.49 9.70
C ILE A 194 -0.31 -0.99 9.66
N GLY A 195 -1.41 -0.66 9.02
CA GLY A 195 -2.01 0.68 9.03
C GLY A 195 -1.30 1.74 8.21
N ASP A 196 -1.95 2.90 8.17
CA ASP A 196 -1.48 4.15 7.60
C ASP A 196 -1.09 4.02 6.14
N ILE A 197 -2.04 3.56 5.32
CA ILE A 197 -1.90 3.43 3.87
C ILE A 197 -2.01 4.80 3.19
N PHE A 198 -2.88 5.66 3.70
CA PHE A 198 -3.23 6.95 3.12
C PHE A 198 -2.42 8.12 3.72
N ASP A 199 -2.62 9.29 3.11
CA ASP A 199 -2.06 10.59 3.49
C ASP A 199 -0.56 10.78 3.31
N ARG A 200 -0.14 12.05 3.31
CA ARG A 200 1.23 12.58 3.14
C ARG A 200 1.86 12.32 1.78
N GLY A 201 1.98 11.07 1.34
CA GLY A 201 2.57 10.74 0.06
C GLY A 201 1.61 10.89 -1.12
N PRO A 202 2.12 10.80 -2.35
CA PRO A 202 1.44 11.33 -3.51
C PRO A 202 0.37 10.39 -4.08
N ARG A 203 0.51 9.06 -3.93
CA ARG A 203 -0.27 8.07 -4.71
C ARG A 203 -0.70 6.84 -3.91
N ALA A 204 -1.46 7.06 -2.84
CA ALA A 204 -2.09 5.97 -2.08
C ALA A 204 -3.02 5.08 -2.93
N ASP A 205 -3.56 5.60 -4.04
CA ASP A 205 -4.34 4.81 -4.98
C ASP A 205 -3.50 3.73 -5.69
N ILE A 206 -2.23 4.01 -5.99
CA ILE A 206 -1.31 3.04 -6.58
C ILE A 206 -0.91 1.98 -5.54
N VAL A 207 -0.60 2.43 -4.31
CA VAL A 207 -0.29 1.52 -3.19
C VAL A 207 -1.42 0.52 -2.97
N MET A 208 -2.67 1.00 -2.94
CA MET A 208 -3.83 0.12 -2.81
C MET A 208 -4.03 -0.83 -3.99
N ASP A 209 -3.83 -0.37 -5.24
CA ASP A 209 -3.89 -1.26 -6.40
C ASP A 209 -2.82 -2.38 -6.29
N ASP A 210 -1.60 -2.05 -5.85
CA ASP A 210 -0.52 -3.03 -5.64
C ASP A 210 -0.86 -4.01 -4.49
N ILE A 211 -1.40 -3.52 -3.36
CA ILE A 211 -1.87 -4.36 -2.25
C ILE A 211 -2.97 -5.32 -2.73
N MET A 212 -3.97 -4.83 -3.48
CA MET A 212 -5.10 -5.63 -3.97
C MET A 212 -4.69 -6.70 -4.98
N ASN A 213 -3.56 -6.52 -5.67
CA ASN A 213 -3.02 -7.51 -6.60
C ASN A 213 -2.18 -8.59 -5.88
N PHE A 214 -1.90 -8.43 -4.59
CA PHE A 214 -1.12 -9.39 -3.83
C PHE A 214 -1.99 -10.59 -3.42
N PRO A 215 -1.50 -11.85 -3.52
CA PRO A 215 -2.36 -13.04 -3.36
C PRO A 215 -2.98 -13.21 -1.97
N TYR A 216 -2.25 -12.86 -0.92
CA TYR A 216 -2.67 -13.05 0.47
C TYR A 216 -2.31 -11.81 1.28
N VAL A 217 -3.34 -11.08 1.71
CA VAL A 217 -3.20 -9.82 2.43
C VAL A 217 -4.06 -9.83 3.68
N ASP A 218 -3.52 -9.30 4.77
CA ASP A 218 -4.32 -8.76 5.86
C ASP A 218 -3.89 -7.32 6.20
N ILE A 219 -4.87 -6.53 6.65
CA ILE A 219 -4.70 -5.10 6.93
C ILE A 219 -5.13 -4.83 8.38
N GLN A 220 -4.30 -4.13 9.15
CA GLN A 220 -4.69 -3.57 10.43
C GLN A 220 -4.92 -2.08 10.26
N TRP A 221 -6.09 -1.59 10.66
CA TRP A 221 -6.46 -0.21 10.37
C TRP A 221 -5.63 0.77 11.22
N GLY A 222 -4.94 1.68 10.54
CA GLY A 222 -4.33 2.87 11.13
C GLY A 222 -5.34 4.01 11.25
N ASN A 223 -4.95 5.09 11.94
CA ASN A 223 -5.83 6.25 12.09
C ASN A 223 -6.08 6.95 10.75
N HIS A 224 -5.09 6.99 9.86
CA HIS A 224 -5.25 7.55 8.52
C HIS A 224 -6.18 6.68 7.65
N ASP A 225 -6.17 5.36 7.83
CA ASP A 225 -7.11 4.49 7.12
C ASP A 225 -8.55 4.74 7.57
N ILE A 226 -8.77 4.81 8.90
CA ILE A 226 -10.10 5.07 9.50
C ILE A 226 -10.65 6.42 9.07
N GLU A 227 -9.78 7.44 8.99
CA GLU A 227 -10.13 8.75 8.45
C GLU A 227 -10.68 8.63 7.03
N TRP A 228 -9.95 7.98 6.13
CA TRP A 228 -10.36 7.83 4.73
C TRP A 228 -11.60 6.93 4.57
N MET A 229 -11.76 5.93 5.44
CA MET A 229 -12.99 5.13 5.57
C MET A 229 -14.19 6.01 5.93
N GLY A 230 -14.02 6.92 6.90
CA GLY A 230 -15.04 7.90 7.30
C GLY A 230 -15.33 8.91 6.20
N ALA A 231 -14.30 9.38 5.50
CA ALA A 231 -14.44 10.32 4.39
C ALA A 231 -15.24 9.71 3.22
N ALA A 232 -14.94 8.46 2.86
CA ALA A 232 -15.69 7.71 1.85
C ALA A 232 -17.16 7.47 2.26
N ALA A 233 -17.44 7.29 3.56
CA ALA A 233 -18.79 7.22 4.09
C ALA A 233 -19.54 8.57 4.07
N GLY A 234 -18.83 9.68 3.82
CA GLY A 234 -19.38 11.02 3.77
C GLY A 234 -19.38 11.76 5.12
N ASN A 235 -18.52 11.37 6.06
CA ASN A 235 -18.27 12.16 7.26
C ASN A 235 -17.52 13.44 6.89
N GLU A 236 -18.12 14.59 7.14
CA GLU A 236 -17.61 15.89 6.73
C GLU A 236 -16.32 16.28 7.47
N ALA A 237 -16.18 15.93 8.75
CA ALA A 237 -14.96 16.18 9.52
C ALA A 237 -13.79 15.34 8.98
N CYS A 238 -14.02 14.06 8.65
CA CYS A 238 -13.02 13.20 8.02
C CYS A 238 -12.64 13.70 6.62
N ILE A 239 -13.61 14.15 5.82
CA ILE A 239 -13.34 14.77 4.51
C ILE A 239 -12.46 16.01 4.66
N ALA A 240 -12.81 16.89 5.60
CA ALA A 240 -12.04 18.11 5.83
C ALA A 240 -10.61 17.80 6.32
N ASN A 241 -10.45 16.80 7.19
CA ASN A 241 -9.13 16.35 7.64
C ASN A 241 -8.29 15.79 6.48
N ALA A 242 -8.88 14.96 5.60
CA ALA A 242 -8.14 14.34 4.49
C ALA A 242 -7.67 15.42 3.49
N LEU A 243 -8.52 16.41 3.22
CA LEU A 243 -8.18 17.57 2.41
C LEU A 243 -7.13 18.46 3.09
N ARG A 244 -7.21 18.66 4.41
CA ARG A 244 -6.19 19.41 5.17
C ARG A 244 -4.84 18.73 5.06
N ILE A 245 -4.79 17.41 5.24
CA ILE A 245 -3.53 16.68 5.15
C ILE A 245 -2.97 16.77 3.73
N ALA A 246 -3.78 16.47 2.71
CA ALA A 246 -3.35 16.58 1.31
C ALA A 246 -2.84 17.99 0.95
N THR A 247 -3.54 19.05 1.35
CA THR A 247 -3.08 20.44 1.11
C THR A 247 -1.81 20.78 1.89
N SER A 248 -1.64 20.26 3.11
CA SER A 248 -0.45 20.50 3.94
C SER A 248 0.81 19.78 3.45
N TYR A 249 0.69 18.69 2.69
CA TYR A 249 1.82 17.97 2.09
C TYR A 249 1.92 18.15 0.57
N ASN A 250 1.09 19.03 0.00
CA ASN A 250 0.99 19.27 -1.44
C ASN A 250 0.60 18.02 -2.27
N SER A 251 -0.04 17.04 -1.65
CA SER A 251 -0.36 15.73 -2.21
C SER A 251 -1.68 15.77 -3.01
N PHE A 252 -1.84 16.71 -3.93
CA PHE A 252 -3.09 16.88 -4.69
C PHE A 252 -3.37 15.73 -5.66
N ASP A 253 -2.32 15.07 -6.15
CA ASP A 253 -2.44 13.98 -7.12
C ASP A 253 -3.29 12.82 -6.61
N VAL A 254 -3.22 12.50 -5.31
CA VAL A 254 -4.04 11.42 -4.73
C VAL A 254 -5.53 11.74 -4.80
N LEU A 255 -5.89 13.02 -4.65
CA LEU A 255 -7.26 13.48 -4.68
C LEU A 255 -7.78 13.51 -6.11
N GLU A 256 -7.13 14.26 -7.00
CA GLU A 256 -7.62 14.50 -8.35
C GLU A 256 -7.40 13.30 -9.28
N TYR A 257 -6.14 12.88 -9.48
CA TYR A 257 -5.81 11.78 -10.39
C TYR A 257 -6.08 10.42 -9.78
N GLY A 258 -5.78 10.25 -8.49
CA GLY A 258 -5.97 9.00 -7.78
C GLY A 258 -7.44 8.67 -7.60
N TYR A 259 -8.19 9.54 -6.92
CA TYR A 259 -9.55 9.26 -6.52
C TYR A 259 -10.64 10.07 -7.25
N GLY A 260 -10.29 10.95 -8.20
CA GLY A 260 -11.27 11.71 -8.97
C GLY A 260 -12.03 12.75 -8.15
N ILE A 261 -11.45 13.22 -7.06
CA ILE A 261 -12.04 14.22 -6.17
C ILE A 261 -11.76 15.61 -6.73
N ASN A 262 -12.82 16.31 -7.13
CA ASN A 262 -12.69 17.66 -7.68
C ASN A 262 -12.41 18.69 -6.57
N ILE A 263 -11.18 19.23 -6.55
CA ILE A 263 -10.73 20.24 -5.57
C ILE A 263 -10.88 21.68 -6.07
N ARG A 264 -11.34 21.90 -7.31
CA ARG A 264 -11.53 23.24 -7.87
C ARG A 264 -12.45 24.14 -7.02
N PRO A 265 -13.57 23.65 -6.44
CA PRO A 265 -14.38 24.47 -5.55
C PRO A 265 -13.58 25.01 -4.35
N LEU A 266 -12.67 24.20 -3.79
CA LEU A 266 -11.83 24.60 -2.67
C LEU A 266 -10.80 25.64 -3.10
N SER A 267 -10.17 25.47 -4.25
CA SER A 267 -9.18 26.42 -4.74
C SER A 267 -9.79 27.78 -5.07
N GLN A 268 -10.99 27.82 -5.65
CA GLN A 268 -11.74 29.04 -5.91
C GLN A 268 -12.13 29.75 -4.60
N PHE A 269 -12.77 29.03 -3.68
CA PHE A 269 -13.14 29.56 -2.37
C PHE A 269 -11.93 30.14 -1.63
N ALA A 270 -10.83 29.39 -1.55
CA ALA A 270 -9.62 29.82 -0.87
C ALA A 270 -8.97 31.06 -1.52
N SER A 271 -9.00 31.15 -2.85
CA SER A 271 -8.46 32.31 -3.58
C SER A 271 -9.26 33.58 -3.32
N GLU A 272 -10.58 33.46 -3.19
CA GLU A 272 -11.47 34.59 -2.96
C GLU A 272 -11.42 35.06 -1.50
N VAL A 273 -11.59 34.14 -0.54
CA VAL A 273 -11.62 34.45 0.90
C VAL A 273 -10.28 34.95 1.42
N TYR A 274 -9.18 34.39 0.91
CA TYR A 274 -7.81 34.73 1.31
C TYR A 274 -7.04 35.43 0.20
N ALA A 275 -7.71 36.22 -0.64
CA ALA A 275 -7.10 36.92 -1.77
C ALA A 275 -5.87 37.73 -1.37
N ASN A 276 -5.96 38.48 -0.27
CA ASN A 276 -4.95 39.41 0.23
C ASN A 276 -4.12 38.85 1.40
N ASP A 277 -4.09 37.53 1.58
CA ASP A 277 -3.40 36.86 2.68
C ASP A 277 -2.27 35.97 2.13
N SER A 278 -1.07 36.09 2.70
CA SER A 278 0.08 35.25 2.35
C SER A 278 0.01 33.84 2.94
N CYS A 279 -0.84 33.62 3.95
CA CYS A 279 -1.08 32.34 4.60
C CYS A 279 0.22 31.63 5.05
N GLU A 280 1.20 32.40 5.53
CA GLU A 280 2.55 31.92 5.85
C GLU A 280 2.56 30.72 6.81
N ALA A 281 1.67 30.71 7.80
CA ALA A 281 1.56 29.63 8.79
C ALA A 281 1.01 28.31 8.19
N PHE A 282 0.49 28.33 6.98
CA PHE A 282 -0.16 27.22 6.30
C PHE A 282 0.59 26.75 5.04
N LYS A 283 1.82 27.25 4.83
CA LYS A 283 2.66 26.79 3.73
C LYS A 283 2.88 25.27 3.81
N PRO A 284 2.78 24.53 2.69
CA PRO A 284 2.97 23.10 2.70
C PRO A 284 4.34 22.67 3.26
N HIS A 285 4.36 21.54 3.95
CA HIS A 285 5.57 20.87 4.38
C HIS A 285 6.32 20.34 3.15
N LEU A 286 7.44 20.96 2.81
CA LEU A 286 8.33 20.51 1.74
C LEU A 286 9.15 19.31 2.24
N LEU A 287 8.62 18.10 2.10
CA LEU A 287 9.38 16.87 2.43
C LEU A 287 10.38 16.53 1.31
N ASP A 288 9.98 16.69 0.05
CA ASP A 288 10.83 16.62 -1.13
C ASP A 288 10.28 17.60 -2.18
N LYS A 289 11.15 18.18 -3.01
CA LYS A 289 10.68 18.97 -4.17
C LYS A 289 10.05 18.01 -5.17
N ASN A 290 8.76 17.76 -5.05
CA ASN A 290 8.00 17.07 -6.07
C ASN A 290 8.09 17.92 -7.34
N LYS A 291 8.85 17.45 -8.33
CA LYS A 291 9.09 18.18 -9.59
C LYS A 291 7.82 18.40 -10.41
N TYR A 292 6.70 17.80 -9.99
CA TYR A 292 5.45 17.71 -10.74
C TYR A 292 4.25 18.35 -10.05
N ASP A 293 4.43 19.05 -8.91
CA ASP A 293 3.29 19.69 -8.25
C ASP A 293 2.68 20.78 -9.15
N THR A 294 1.44 20.55 -9.54
CA THR A 294 0.68 21.41 -10.46
C THR A 294 0.10 22.65 -9.79
N VAL A 295 -0.03 22.63 -8.47
CA VAL A 295 -0.59 23.72 -7.66
C VAL A 295 0.53 24.58 -7.10
N ASN A 296 0.46 25.90 -7.35
CA ASN A 296 1.38 26.86 -6.76
C ASN A 296 1.27 26.83 -5.22
N TYR A 297 2.41 26.81 -4.52
CA TYR A 297 2.52 26.82 -3.06
C TYR A 297 1.68 27.90 -2.37
N GLU A 298 1.54 29.08 -2.97
CA GLU A 298 0.68 30.15 -2.42
C GLU A 298 -0.79 29.73 -2.40
N LEU A 299 -1.27 29.10 -3.48
CA LEU A 299 -2.64 28.60 -3.54
C LEU A 299 -2.84 27.42 -2.59
N ALA A 300 -1.86 26.51 -2.52
CA ALA A 300 -1.88 25.40 -1.57
C ALA A 300 -1.98 25.89 -0.11
N ALA A 301 -1.23 26.95 0.24
CA ALA A 301 -1.30 27.56 1.56
C ALA A 301 -2.68 28.16 1.88
N LYS A 302 -3.29 28.86 0.91
CA LYS A 302 -4.65 29.39 1.05
C LYS A 302 -5.68 28.27 1.20
N MET A 303 -5.58 27.21 0.41
CA MET A 303 -6.45 26.03 0.49
C MET A 303 -6.30 25.32 1.85
N CYS A 304 -5.05 25.14 2.31
CA CYS A 304 -4.72 24.56 3.61
C CYS A 304 -5.34 25.37 4.75
N LYS A 305 -5.20 26.71 4.70
CA LYS A 305 -5.84 27.61 5.68
C LYS A 305 -7.36 27.50 5.68
N ALA A 306 -7.97 27.61 4.49
CA ALA A 306 -9.41 27.53 4.30
C ALA A 306 -9.97 26.22 4.88
N ILE A 307 -9.40 25.08 4.48
CA ILE A 307 -9.90 23.78 4.93
C ILE A 307 -9.59 23.51 6.40
N THR A 308 -8.50 24.06 6.95
CA THR A 308 -8.20 23.96 8.39
C THR A 308 -9.30 24.63 9.22
N LEU A 309 -9.74 25.84 8.86
CA LEU A 309 -10.83 26.50 9.60
C LEU A 309 -12.15 25.73 9.48
N ILE A 310 -12.46 25.22 8.29
CA ILE A 310 -13.65 24.40 8.06
C ILE A 310 -13.60 23.12 8.89
N GLN A 311 -12.44 22.44 8.94
CA GLN A 311 -12.24 21.26 9.77
C GLN A 311 -12.45 21.58 11.25
N LEU A 312 -11.84 22.64 11.78
CA LEU A 312 -12.00 23.02 13.19
C LEU A 312 -13.46 23.29 13.56
N LYS A 313 -14.22 23.90 12.65
CA LYS A 313 -15.67 24.10 12.79
C LYS A 313 -16.43 22.78 12.82
N LEU A 314 -16.17 21.89 11.85
CA LEU A 314 -16.81 20.58 11.75
C LEU A 314 -16.49 19.66 12.93
N GLU A 315 -15.23 19.62 13.37
CA GLU A 315 -14.80 18.88 14.56
C GLU A 315 -15.48 19.44 15.81
N GLY A 316 -15.54 20.76 15.96
CA GLY A 316 -16.22 21.36 17.10
C GLY A 316 -17.73 21.10 17.12
N GLN A 317 -18.39 21.09 15.96
CA GLN A 317 -19.79 20.65 15.84
C GLN A 317 -19.95 19.18 16.26
N LEU A 318 -19.02 18.31 15.84
CA LEU A 318 -19.05 16.89 16.20
C LEU A 318 -18.84 16.66 17.70
N ILE A 319 -17.87 17.34 18.30
CA ILE A 319 -17.59 17.28 19.75
C ILE A 319 -18.79 17.78 20.55
N LYS A 320 -19.42 18.89 20.14
CA LYS A 320 -20.63 19.41 20.81
C LYS A 320 -21.82 18.44 20.69
N LYS A 321 -21.92 17.71 19.59
CA LYS A 321 -22.97 16.71 19.36
C LYS A 321 -22.74 15.42 20.15
N HIS A 322 -21.48 15.09 20.43
CA HIS A 322 -21.04 13.87 21.10
C HIS A 322 -20.20 14.19 22.36
N PRO A 323 -20.82 14.75 23.41
CA PRO A 323 -20.12 15.09 24.65
C PRO A 323 -19.48 13.87 25.34
N GLU A 324 -19.95 12.66 25.05
CA GLU A 324 -19.39 11.39 25.53
C GLU A 324 -17.94 11.16 25.11
N TYR A 325 -17.44 11.86 24.07
CA TYR A 325 -16.03 11.77 23.67
C TYR A 325 -15.08 12.45 24.64
N MET A 326 -15.58 13.29 25.56
CA MET A 326 -14.77 14.04 26.53
C MET A 326 -13.70 14.92 25.88
N LEU A 327 -13.98 15.48 24.69
CA LEU A 327 -13.05 16.30 23.92
C LEU A 327 -13.34 17.81 24.00
N SER A 328 -14.17 18.27 24.94
CA SER A 328 -14.55 19.70 25.03
C SER A 328 -13.35 20.63 25.26
N GLU A 329 -12.26 20.14 25.83
CA GLU A 329 -10.99 20.87 25.94
C GLU A 329 -10.35 21.21 24.59
N ARG A 330 -10.62 20.42 23.54
CA ARG A 330 -10.15 20.63 22.16
C ARG A 330 -10.93 21.71 21.41
N LEU A 331 -12.04 22.19 21.96
CA LEU A 331 -12.77 23.34 21.44
C LEU A 331 -11.95 24.61 21.71
N LEU A 332 -11.32 25.17 20.67
CA LEU A 332 -10.45 26.35 20.78
C LEU A 332 -11.00 27.59 20.07
N LEU A 333 -11.90 27.47 19.10
CA LEU A 333 -12.38 28.62 18.32
C LEU A 333 -13.16 29.62 19.18
N ASP A 334 -13.89 29.14 20.19
CA ASP A 334 -14.60 29.94 21.19
C ASP A 334 -13.69 30.58 22.25
N LYS A 335 -12.39 30.26 22.23
CA LYS A 335 -11.37 30.80 23.14
C LYS A 335 -10.45 31.82 22.47
N ILE A 336 -10.72 32.17 21.22
CA ILE A 336 -9.96 33.15 20.45
C ILE A 336 -10.47 34.56 20.74
N ASP A 337 -9.56 35.45 21.13
CA ASP A 337 -9.76 36.90 21.11
C ASP A 337 -9.18 37.45 19.81
N LEU A 338 -10.05 37.63 18.80
CA LEU A 338 -9.66 38.08 17.45
C LEU A 338 -9.07 39.49 17.44
N GLU A 339 -9.46 40.35 18.39
CA GLU A 339 -8.97 41.73 18.45
C GLU A 339 -7.56 41.79 19.05
N LYS A 340 -7.28 40.96 20.06
CA LYS A 340 -5.92 40.85 20.64
C LYS A 340 -5.00 39.90 19.87
N GLY A 341 -5.54 39.07 18.98
CA GLY A 341 -4.78 38.04 18.28
C GLY A 341 -4.26 36.94 19.21
N THR A 342 -5.03 36.59 20.25
CA THR A 342 -4.64 35.61 21.27
C THR A 342 -5.67 34.48 21.39
N VAL A 343 -5.24 33.32 21.88
CA VAL A 343 -6.12 32.20 22.26
C VAL A 343 -5.87 31.81 23.72
N CYS A 344 -6.95 31.61 24.48
CA CYS A 344 -6.87 31.15 25.86
C CYS A 344 -6.82 29.62 25.93
N ILE A 345 -5.74 29.06 26.47
CA ILE A 345 -5.55 27.63 26.67
C ILE A 345 -5.21 27.41 28.15
N ASP A 346 -5.99 26.58 28.83
CA ASP A 346 -5.84 26.26 30.26
C ASP A 346 -5.73 27.51 31.16
N GLY A 347 -6.51 28.55 30.85
CA GLY A 347 -6.54 29.80 31.60
C GLY A 347 -5.37 30.75 31.32
N LYS A 348 -4.54 30.47 30.31
CA LYS A 348 -3.43 31.33 29.89
C LYS A 348 -3.60 31.78 28.45
N ASP A 349 -3.36 33.07 28.22
CA ASP A 349 -3.41 33.65 26.87
C ASP A 349 -2.09 33.40 26.11
N TYR A 350 -2.22 32.94 24.88
CA TYR A 350 -1.11 32.70 23.96
C TYR A 350 -1.28 33.53 22.68
N PRO A 351 -0.23 34.21 22.19
CA PRO A 351 -0.29 34.89 20.90
C PRO A 351 -0.44 33.88 19.76
N MET A 352 -1.38 34.13 18.85
CA MET A 352 -1.57 33.30 17.66
C MET A 352 -0.55 33.66 16.57
N LYS A 353 -0.18 32.68 15.75
CA LYS A 353 0.73 32.87 14.60
C LYS A 353 0.07 33.51 13.38
N ASP A 354 -1.24 33.42 13.28
CA ASP A 354 -2.06 33.98 12.21
C ASP A 354 -3.26 34.70 12.84
N HIS A 355 -3.65 35.85 12.29
CA HIS A 355 -4.69 36.72 12.83
C HIS A 355 -5.85 36.95 11.85
N ASN A 356 -5.79 36.42 10.63
CA ASN A 356 -6.80 36.67 9.59
C ASN A 356 -7.73 35.47 9.43
N PHE A 357 -8.89 35.53 10.09
CA PHE A 357 -9.90 34.46 10.07
C PHE A 357 -11.28 35.02 9.68
N PRO A 358 -11.47 35.46 8.42
CA PRO A 358 -12.66 36.21 8.00
C PRO A 358 -13.96 35.40 8.08
N THR A 359 -13.88 34.07 8.14
CA THR A 359 -15.05 33.19 8.21
C THR A 359 -15.45 32.79 9.63
N ILE A 360 -14.69 33.16 10.67
CA ILE A 360 -15.07 32.87 12.07
C ILE A 360 -16.06 33.92 12.56
N SER A 361 -17.25 33.48 12.97
CA SER A 361 -18.24 34.35 13.62
C SER A 361 -17.91 34.56 15.10
N LYS A 362 -18.09 35.79 15.60
CA LYS A 362 -17.92 36.10 17.04
C LYS A 362 -19.02 35.44 17.90
N ASP A 363 -20.23 35.32 17.38
CA ASP A 363 -21.38 34.80 18.14
C ASP A 363 -21.50 33.28 18.09
N ASP A 364 -21.07 32.66 16.99
CA ASP A 364 -21.05 31.20 16.83
C ASP A 364 -19.81 30.77 16.03
N PRO A 365 -18.64 30.64 16.69
CA PRO A 365 -17.37 30.43 16.02
C PRO A 365 -17.25 29.06 15.33
N TYR A 366 -18.15 28.12 15.63
CA TYR A 366 -18.16 26.78 15.04
C TYR A 366 -19.14 26.63 13.88
N ARG A 367 -19.96 27.65 13.59
CA ARG A 367 -20.88 27.61 12.45
C ARG A 367 -20.11 27.77 11.14
N LEU A 368 -20.43 26.91 10.17
CA LEU A 368 -19.98 27.11 8.78
C LEU A 368 -20.72 28.30 8.18
N SER A 369 -20.01 29.14 7.41
CA SER A 369 -20.66 30.10 6.51
C SER A 369 -21.46 29.37 5.44
N ASP A 370 -22.37 30.07 4.77
CA ASP A 370 -23.19 29.46 3.72
C ASP A 370 -22.32 28.94 2.56
N GLU A 371 -21.24 29.66 2.24
CA GLU A 371 -20.24 29.28 1.24
C GLU A 371 -19.40 28.07 1.69
N GLU A 372 -18.95 28.02 2.95
CA GLU A 372 -18.24 26.85 3.49
C GLU A 372 -19.12 25.59 3.49
N ALA A 373 -20.41 25.75 3.82
CA ALA A 373 -21.37 24.65 3.82
C ALA A 373 -21.64 24.12 2.39
N GLU A 374 -21.75 25.01 1.40
CA GLU A 374 -21.90 24.61 -0.01
C GLU A 374 -20.65 23.90 -0.54
N LEU A 375 -19.47 24.43 -0.21
CA LEU A 375 -18.18 23.84 -0.55
C LEU A 375 -18.08 22.40 -0.02
N ILE A 376 -18.34 22.20 1.27
CA ILE A 376 -18.27 20.87 1.90
C ILE A 376 -19.32 19.93 1.31
N ARG A 377 -20.54 20.41 1.03
CA ARG A 377 -21.57 19.59 0.38
C ARG A 377 -21.12 19.10 -1.00
N THR A 378 -20.49 19.97 -1.78
CA THR A 378 -19.96 19.63 -3.10
C THR A 378 -18.83 18.60 -3.02
N ILE A 379 -17.84 18.82 -2.15
CA ILE A 379 -16.71 17.88 -2.02
C ILE A 379 -17.15 16.54 -1.43
N LYS A 380 -18.07 16.54 -0.46
CA LYS A 380 -18.68 15.32 0.07
C LYS A 380 -19.32 14.47 -1.02
N SER A 381 -19.98 15.10 -1.99
CA SER A 381 -20.51 14.38 -3.14
C SER A 381 -19.40 13.68 -3.92
N SER A 382 -18.27 14.36 -4.18
CA SER A 382 -17.11 13.77 -4.87
C SER A 382 -16.54 12.55 -4.14
N PHE A 383 -16.35 12.63 -2.81
CA PHE A 383 -15.86 11.49 -2.02
C PHE A 383 -16.82 10.30 -2.06
N LYS A 384 -18.12 10.53 -1.83
CA LYS A 384 -19.12 9.46 -1.79
C LYS A 384 -19.26 8.73 -3.13
N HIS A 385 -19.08 9.43 -4.24
CA HIS A 385 -19.27 8.88 -5.59
C HIS A 385 -17.95 8.44 -6.27
N SER A 386 -16.80 8.57 -5.60
CA SER A 386 -15.52 8.08 -6.15
C SER A 386 -15.52 6.55 -6.26
N ALA A 387 -15.60 6.03 -7.48
CA ALA A 387 -15.65 4.59 -7.72
C ALA A 387 -14.38 3.86 -7.25
N LYS A 388 -13.20 4.46 -7.51
CA LYS A 388 -11.91 3.88 -7.10
C LYS A 388 -11.73 3.90 -5.59
N LEU A 389 -12.03 5.01 -4.92
CA LEU A 389 -11.96 5.10 -3.45
C LEU A 389 -12.88 4.07 -2.81
N ASN A 390 -14.13 4.00 -3.27
CA ASN A 390 -15.09 3.02 -2.74
C ASN A 390 -14.64 1.56 -2.97
N LYS A 391 -13.96 1.27 -4.09
CA LYS A 391 -13.36 -0.07 -4.33
C LYS A 391 -12.28 -0.37 -3.30
N HIS A 392 -11.37 0.57 -3.04
CA HIS A 392 -10.28 0.40 -2.08
C HIS A 392 -10.78 0.28 -0.65
N ILE A 393 -11.71 1.14 -0.23
CA ILE A 393 -12.29 1.11 1.11
C ILE A 393 -13.08 -0.20 1.35
N ARG A 394 -13.83 -0.70 0.35
CA ARG A 394 -14.45 -2.03 0.45
C ARG A 394 -13.42 -3.14 0.63
N TYR A 395 -12.28 -3.05 -0.05
CA TYR A 395 -11.21 -4.02 0.13
C TYR A 395 -10.67 -3.98 1.56
N ILE A 396 -10.38 -2.79 2.10
CA ILE A 396 -9.93 -2.58 3.49
C ILE A 396 -10.93 -3.12 4.52
N TYR A 397 -12.25 -2.97 4.27
CA TYR A 397 -13.26 -3.58 5.14
C TYR A 397 -13.26 -5.11 5.08
N SER A 398 -13.05 -5.69 3.89
CA SER A 398 -13.10 -7.15 3.69
C SER A 398 -11.82 -7.89 4.11
N HIS A 399 -10.67 -7.22 4.07
CA HIS A 399 -9.36 -7.81 4.36
C HIS A 399 -8.71 -7.19 5.60
N GLY A 400 -9.41 -6.28 6.29
CA GLY A 400 -8.86 -5.56 7.42
C GLY A 400 -9.66 -5.66 8.70
N SER A 401 -8.99 -5.37 9.80
CA SER A 401 -9.52 -5.39 11.15
C SER A 401 -8.75 -4.41 12.04
N MET A 402 -9.28 -4.08 13.22
CA MET A 402 -8.52 -3.28 14.19
C MET A 402 -7.26 -4.00 14.68
N TYR A 403 -7.32 -5.33 14.79
CA TYR A 403 -6.19 -6.17 15.17
C TYR A 403 -6.34 -7.57 14.55
N LEU A 404 -5.24 -8.30 14.45
CA LEU A 404 -5.22 -9.70 14.02
C LEU A 404 -4.23 -10.51 14.85
N VAL A 405 -4.66 -11.67 15.35
CA VAL A 405 -3.74 -12.64 15.97
C VAL A 405 -3.36 -13.68 14.94
N LYS A 406 -2.07 -13.76 14.59
CA LYS A 406 -1.58 -14.67 13.56
C LYS A 406 -0.13 -15.06 13.79
N ASN A 407 0.16 -16.35 13.67
CA ASN A 407 1.51 -16.90 13.80
C ASN A 407 2.23 -16.44 15.09
N ASN A 408 1.51 -16.49 16.21
CA ASN A 408 1.94 -16.04 17.54
C ASN A 408 2.29 -14.54 17.63
N ASN A 409 1.85 -13.73 16.66
CA ASN A 409 1.92 -12.27 16.72
C ASN A 409 0.52 -11.69 16.95
N LEU A 410 0.47 -10.60 17.71
CA LEU A 410 -0.68 -9.70 17.75
C LEU A 410 -0.33 -8.50 16.87
N LEU A 411 -1.02 -8.36 15.75
CA LEU A 411 -0.84 -7.28 14.79
C LEU A 411 -1.87 -6.20 15.07
N PHE A 412 -1.42 -4.96 15.19
CA PHE A 412 -2.22 -3.73 15.32
C PHE A 412 -1.31 -2.54 14.98
N HIS A 413 -1.88 -1.41 14.56
CA HIS A 413 -1.10 -0.27 14.10
C HIS A 413 -0.41 0.50 15.24
N GLY A 414 -1.18 1.20 16.08
CA GLY A 414 -0.61 1.99 17.17
C GLY A 414 -1.52 2.07 18.38
N CYS A 415 -2.79 2.44 18.16
CA CYS A 415 -3.75 2.62 19.23
C CYS A 415 -4.99 1.75 19.00
N ILE A 416 -5.36 0.97 20.02
CA ILE A 416 -6.66 0.31 20.11
C ILE A 416 -7.46 1.05 21.18
N PRO A 417 -8.62 1.64 20.85
CA PRO A 417 -9.49 2.24 21.85
C PRO A 417 -9.85 1.18 22.90
N MET A 418 -9.44 1.42 24.13
CA MET A 418 -9.81 0.58 25.26
C MET A 418 -10.78 1.34 26.16
N THR A 419 -11.68 0.61 26.80
CA THR A 419 -12.44 1.16 27.93
C THR A 419 -11.49 1.38 29.09
N ALA A 420 -11.43 2.60 29.61
CA ALA A 420 -10.75 2.92 30.87
C ALA A 420 -11.54 2.39 32.07
#